data_AF-A0A6J2TI54-F1
#
_entry.id   AF-A0A6J2TI54-F1
#
_cell.length_a   1.000
_cell.length_b   1.000
_cell.length_c   1.000
_cell.angle_alpha   90.00
_cell.angle_beta   90.00
_cell.angle_gamma   90.00
#
_symmetry.space_group_name_H-M   'P 1'
#
loop_
_entity.id
_entity.type
_entity.pdbx_description
1 polymer ?
#
loop_
_entity_poly.entity_id
_entity_poly.type
_entity_poly.pdbx_seq_one_letter_code
_entity_poly.pdbx_strand_id
1 'polypeptide(L)'
;MNLKFLIVLLVFAITSSQASFESQIIDFLEELRMRMCHPIPNLGMPALDPFQIPEHHEIAVDNKYFVDFIGSIDDFFLHGLSDFKINDLNIYTVPLRRSTINVTFPLTWFQTLYSAKGSLAYIVNLAGDGNAEASITDFTFSFSWILKSGIHLGIRGLQIEMYLGGLNVDFQNLLEEERINEFIHALINELGVELLDDIWTYEQDVVVAWVETRINNFIGQYTLADIIKIIAGGGGEGGESKPIFDGVEPDCKLSED
;
A
#
# COMPACT_ATOMS: atom_id res chain seq x y z
N MET A 1 -11.41 44.56 17.17
CA MET A 1 -11.65 43.25 16.54
C MET A 1 -11.73 42.20 17.65
N ASN A 2 -12.84 41.46 17.76
CA ASN A 2 -13.13 40.59 18.91
C ASN A 2 -12.34 39.26 18.81
N LEU A 3 -11.73 38.78 19.90
CA LEU A 3 -10.93 37.56 19.94
C LEU A 3 -11.68 36.33 19.37
N LYS A 4 -13.00 36.24 19.60
CA LYS A 4 -13.85 35.18 19.03
C LYS A 4 -13.91 35.23 17.50
N PHE A 5 -13.95 36.42 16.93
CA PHE A 5 -13.98 36.62 15.48
C PHE A 5 -12.63 36.24 14.83
N LEU A 6 -11.52 36.52 15.51
CA LEU A 6 -10.19 36.11 15.08
C LEU A 6 -10.04 34.58 15.07
N ILE A 7 -10.55 33.90 16.11
CA ILE A 7 -10.54 32.44 16.19
C ILE A 7 -11.37 31.82 15.06
N VAL A 8 -12.56 32.35 14.79
CA VAL A 8 -13.41 31.85 13.69
C VAL A 8 -12.74 32.03 12.33
N LEU A 9 -12.13 33.19 12.07
CA LEU A 9 -11.38 33.41 10.82
C LEU A 9 -10.16 32.50 10.69
N LEU A 10 -9.45 32.26 11.79
CA LEU A 10 -8.27 31.40 11.81
C LEU A 10 -8.64 29.93 11.62
N VAL A 11 -9.72 29.46 12.27
CA VAL A 11 -10.28 28.13 12.04
C VAL A 11 -10.75 27.98 10.60
N PHE A 12 -11.49 28.96 10.07
CA PHE A 12 -11.96 28.94 8.69
C PHE A 12 -10.80 28.89 7.69
N ALA A 13 -9.80 29.78 7.84
CA ALA A 13 -8.62 29.81 6.98
C ALA A 13 -7.82 28.49 7.04
N ILE A 14 -7.66 27.90 8.23
CA ILE A 14 -7.02 26.58 8.38
C ILE A 14 -7.84 25.52 7.64
N THR A 15 -9.16 25.44 7.87
CA THR A 15 -10.01 24.44 7.19
C THR A 15 -10.01 24.58 5.67
N SER A 16 -10.03 25.81 5.14
CA SER A 16 -9.95 26.05 3.70
C SER A 16 -8.59 25.65 3.13
N SER A 17 -7.50 25.92 3.84
CA SER A 17 -6.16 25.50 3.43
C SER A 17 -5.98 23.98 3.46
N GLN A 18 -6.60 23.29 4.42
CA GLN A 18 -6.58 21.83 4.52
C GLN A 18 -7.34 21.19 3.35
N ALA A 19 -8.56 21.64 3.07
CA ALA A 19 -9.36 21.13 1.96
C ALA A 19 -8.64 21.31 0.61
N SER A 20 -7.95 22.44 0.43
CA SER A 20 -7.15 22.66 -0.78
C SER A 20 -5.95 21.70 -0.88
N PHE A 21 -5.36 21.31 0.24
CA PHE A 21 -4.22 20.39 0.27
C PHE A 21 -4.66 18.95 0.01
N GLU A 22 -5.78 18.53 0.61
CA GLU A 22 -6.39 17.22 0.38
C GLU A 22 -6.74 17.03 -1.10
N SER A 23 -7.34 18.04 -1.75
CA SER A 23 -7.63 18.00 -3.19
C SER A 23 -6.38 17.77 -4.03
N GLN A 24 -5.26 18.45 -3.74
CA GLN A 24 -4.02 18.29 -4.50
C GLN A 24 -3.39 16.89 -4.33
N ILE A 25 -3.52 16.29 -3.15
CA ILE A 25 -3.09 14.90 -2.93
C ILE A 25 -3.96 13.95 -3.73
N ILE A 26 -5.29 14.15 -3.71
CA ILE A 26 -6.23 13.32 -4.48
C ILE A 26 -5.91 13.41 -5.97
N ASP A 27 -5.77 14.63 -6.50
CA ASP A 27 -5.42 14.84 -7.92
C ASP A 27 -4.09 14.16 -8.28
N PHE A 28 -3.08 14.24 -7.42
CA PHE A 28 -1.81 13.54 -7.62
C PHE A 28 -1.95 12.02 -7.63
N LEU A 29 -2.75 11.46 -6.72
CA LEU A 29 -3.01 10.02 -6.67
C LEU A 29 -3.81 9.55 -7.90
N GLU A 30 -4.75 10.36 -8.39
CA GLU A 30 -5.46 10.11 -9.64
C GLU A 30 -4.50 10.11 -10.85
N GLU A 31 -3.59 11.07 -10.93
CA GLU A 31 -2.56 11.10 -11.98
C GLU A 31 -1.58 9.92 -11.87
N LEU A 32 -1.23 9.51 -10.64
CA LEU A 32 -0.43 8.31 -10.40
C LEU A 32 -1.14 7.09 -10.96
N ARG A 33 -2.44 6.95 -10.66
CA ARG A 33 -3.28 5.83 -11.11
C ARG A 33 -3.27 5.65 -12.63
N MET A 34 -3.33 6.75 -13.37
CA MET A 34 -3.27 6.75 -14.84
C MET A 34 -1.91 6.32 -15.42
N ARG A 35 -0.88 6.17 -14.58
CA ARG A 35 0.53 5.96 -14.99
C ARG A 35 1.18 4.71 -14.40
N MET A 36 0.49 3.96 -13.55
CA MET A 36 1.09 2.83 -12.81
C MET A 36 1.51 1.66 -13.70
N CYS A 37 1.06 1.56 -14.95
CA CYS A 37 1.57 0.59 -15.93
C CYS A 37 2.95 0.95 -16.49
N HIS A 38 3.44 2.16 -16.24
CA HIS A 38 4.78 2.60 -16.62
C HIS A 38 5.68 2.71 -15.40
N PRO A 39 7.00 2.53 -15.57
CA PRO A 39 7.97 2.97 -14.58
C PRO A 39 7.85 4.48 -14.32
N ILE A 40 8.11 4.91 -13.09
CA ILE A 40 8.14 6.33 -12.70
C ILE A 40 9.56 6.67 -12.21
N PRO A 41 10.49 7.01 -13.13
CA PRO A 41 11.92 7.16 -12.81
C PRO A 41 12.19 8.25 -11.77
N ASN A 42 11.44 9.34 -11.80
CA ASN A 42 11.61 10.45 -10.86
C ASN A 42 11.28 10.05 -9.40
N LEU A 43 10.55 8.95 -9.21
CA LEU A 43 10.27 8.34 -7.91
C LEU A 43 11.09 7.07 -7.64
N GLY A 44 11.90 6.63 -8.62
CA GLY A 44 12.62 5.36 -8.55
C GLY A 44 11.68 4.14 -8.44
N MET A 45 10.45 4.26 -8.94
CA MET A 45 9.46 3.20 -8.87
C MET A 45 9.40 2.44 -10.21
N PRO A 46 9.33 1.10 -10.18
CA PRO A 46 9.03 0.31 -11.38
C PRO A 46 7.57 0.53 -11.80
N ALA A 47 7.15 -0.12 -12.88
CA ALA A 47 5.72 -0.28 -13.15
C ALA A 47 5.07 -0.98 -11.95
N LEU A 48 3.95 -0.45 -11.49
CA LEU A 48 3.21 -0.90 -10.32
C LEU A 48 1.93 -1.65 -10.68
N ASP A 49 1.44 -1.54 -11.93
CA ASP A 49 0.28 -2.29 -12.38
C ASP A 49 0.30 -2.59 -13.90
N PRO A 50 0.74 -3.79 -14.32
CA PRO A 50 1.15 -4.89 -13.46
C PRO A 50 2.51 -4.64 -12.81
N PHE A 51 2.64 -5.01 -11.55
CA PHE A 51 3.92 -5.11 -10.86
C PHE A 51 4.49 -6.52 -11.08
N GLN A 52 5.76 -6.59 -11.51
CA GLN A 52 6.41 -7.84 -11.89
C GLN A 52 7.76 -7.98 -11.19
N ILE A 53 8.04 -9.19 -10.73
CA ILE A 53 9.36 -9.61 -10.27
C ILE A 53 9.71 -10.90 -11.04
N PRO A 54 10.38 -10.80 -12.19
CA PRO A 54 10.71 -11.96 -13.02
C PRO A 54 11.85 -12.80 -12.43
N GLU A 55 12.64 -12.26 -11.51
CA GLU A 55 13.76 -12.97 -10.91
C GLU A 55 13.34 -13.95 -9.80
N HIS A 56 14.16 -14.98 -9.60
CA HIS A 56 14.04 -15.91 -8.48
C HIS A 56 14.29 -15.23 -7.14
N HIS A 57 13.40 -15.43 -6.17
CA HIS A 57 13.56 -14.95 -4.81
C HIS A 57 13.31 -16.04 -3.78
N GLU A 58 14.31 -16.28 -2.93
CA GLU A 58 14.15 -17.11 -1.75
C GLU A 58 13.35 -16.37 -0.66
N ILE A 59 12.41 -17.07 -0.03
CA ILE A 59 11.58 -16.57 1.06
C ILE A 59 11.74 -17.51 2.26
N ALA A 60 11.93 -16.91 3.43
CA ALA A 60 11.83 -17.61 4.70
C ALA A 60 10.86 -16.86 5.59
N VAL A 61 9.82 -17.56 6.06
CA VAL A 61 8.83 -17.06 7.02
C VAL A 61 8.92 -17.95 8.25
N ASP A 62 9.46 -17.41 9.33
CA ASP A 62 9.45 -18.03 10.65
C ASP A 62 8.68 -17.11 11.60
N ASN A 63 7.41 -17.42 11.78
CA ASN A 63 6.63 -16.95 12.90
C ASN A 63 6.55 -18.10 13.91
N LYS A 64 7.37 -17.98 14.96
CA LYS A 64 7.58 -18.89 16.12
C LYS A 64 6.35 -19.61 16.69
N TYR A 65 5.14 -19.20 16.34
CA TYR A 65 3.89 -19.71 16.86
C TYR A 65 3.00 -20.39 15.82
N PHE A 66 3.10 -20.04 14.53
CA PHE A 66 2.09 -20.44 13.55
C PHE A 66 2.66 -20.91 12.21
N VAL A 67 3.78 -20.35 11.76
CA VAL A 67 4.28 -20.57 10.41
C VAL A 67 5.78 -20.77 10.44
N ASP A 68 6.26 -21.88 9.89
CA ASP A 68 7.68 -22.09 9.62
C ASP A 68 7.78 -22.61 8.19
N PHE A 69 8.06 -21.72 7.23
CA PHE A 69 8.22 -22.03 5.81
C PHE A 69 9.53 -21.49 5.28
N ILE A 70 10.19 -22.33 4.49
CA ILE A 70 11.22 -21.91 3.54
C ILE A 70 10.73 -22.21 2.13
N GLY A 71 11.07 -21.35 1.19
CA GLY A 71 10.58 -21.48 -0.16
C GLY A 71 11.19 -20.49 -1.12
N SER A 72 10.61 -20.44 -2.31
CA SER A 72 10.95 -19.48 -3.34
C SER A 72 9.72 -19.07 -4.13
N ILE A 73 9.83 -17.90 -4.75
CA ILE A 73 8.93 -17.44 -5.79
C ILE A 73 9.73 -17.12 -7.06
N ASP A 74 9.12 -17.37 -8.20
CA ASP A 74 9.62 -17.06 -9.53
C ASP A 74 8.48 -16.46 -10.37
N ASP A 75 8.80 -15.55 -11.28
CA ASP A 75 7.84 -14.93 -12.20
C ASP A 75 6.61 -14.33 -11.49
N PHE A 76 6.84 -13.64 -10.37
CA PHE A 76 5.75 -13.01 -9.62
C PHE A 76 5.11 -11.89 -10.43
N PHE A 77 3.80 -11.94 -10.52
CA PHE A 77 2.99 -10.97 -11.24
C PHE A 77 1.81 -10.53 -10.38
N LEU A 78 1.63 -9.23 -10.22
CA LEU A 78 0.59 -8.62 -9.41
C LEU A 78 -0.14 -7.56 -10.25
N HIS A 79 -1.47 -7.61 -10.23
CA HIS A 79 -2.33 -6.65 -10.94
C HIS A 79 -3.42 -6.09 -10.02
N GLY A 80 -3.93 -4.91 -10.37
CA GLY A 80 -5.07 -4.25 -9.71
C GLY A 80 -4.67 -3.16 -8.72
N LEU A 81 -3.37 -2.90 -8.55
CA LEU A 81 -2.89 -1.83 -7.66
C LEU A 81 -3.32 -0.44 -8.14
N SER A 82 -3.54 -0.25 -9.44
CA SER A 82 -4.03 0.99 -10.03
C SER A 82 -5.55 1.10 -10.04
N ASP A 83 -6.29 0.13 -9.50
CA ASP A 83 -7.75 0.23 -9.34
C ASP A 83 -8.18 0.77 -7.97
N PHE A 84 -7.21 1.24 -7.19
CA PHE A 84 -7.45 1.75 -5.86
C PHE A 84 -8.45 2.91 -5.85
N LYS A 85 -9.21 3.00 -4.75
CA LYS A 85 -10.19 4.04 -4.46
C LYS A 85 -9.81 4.71 -3.16
N ILE A 86 -9.72 6.04 -3.17
CA ILE A 86 -9.57 6.84 -1.96
C ILE A 86 -10.96 7.02 -1.36
N ASN A 87 -11.23 6.36 -0.24
CA ASN A 87 -12.54 6.43 0.43
C ASN A 87 -12.65 7.69 1.29
N ASP A 88 -11.56 8.05 1.95
CA ASP A 88 -11.46 9.23 2.81
C ASP A 88 -10.00 9.70 2.87
N LEU A 89 -9.81 11.02 2.90
CA LEU A 89 -8.52 11.66 3.16
C LEU A 89 -8.77 12.88 4.04
N ASN A 90 -8.17 12.90 5.22
CA ASN A 90 -8.19 14.04 6.12
C ASN A 90 -6.77 14.38 6.56
N ILE A 91 -6.27 15.56 6.22
CA ILE A 91 -4.93 16.01 6.62
C ILE A 91 -5.03 17.11 7.66
N TYR A 92 -4.35 16.91 8.80
CA TYR A 92 -4.24 17.92 9.84
C TYR A 92 -2.79 18.36 10.05
N THR A 93 -2.53 19.63 9.76
CA THR A 93 -1.24 20.30 10.02
C THR A 93 -1.11 20.79 11.46
N VAL A 94 -2.20 20.74 12.24
CA VAL A 94 -2.22 21.10 13.66
C VAL A 94 -1.51 20.01 14.47
N PRO A 95 -0.57 20.36 15.36
CA PRO A 95 0.12 19.38 16.19
C PRO A 95 -0.85 18.48 16.96
N LEU A 96 -0.48 17.21 17.12
CA LEU A 96 -1.21 16.17 17.86
C LEU A 96 -2.50 15.66 17.22
N ARG A 97 -3.05 16.33 16.20
CA ARG A 97 -4.21 15.81 15.47
C ARG A 97 -3.75 14.77 14.44
N ARG A 98 -4.49 13.66 14.36
CA ARG A 98 -4.17 12.58 13.43
C ARG A 98 -4.78 12.84 12.07
N SER A 99 -3.94 12.81 11.05
CA SER A 99 -4.34 12.71 9.65
C SER A 99 -4.71 11.26 9.32
N THR A 100 -5.61 11.06 8.38
CA THR A 100 -6.07 9.74 7.94
C THR A 100 -6.14 9.66 6.43
N ILE A 101 -5.84 8.48 5.88
CA ILE A 101 -6.22 8.11 4.52
C ILE A 101 -6.76 6.69 4.55
N ASN A 102 -7.89 6.47 3.91
CA ASN A 102 -8.50 5.16 3.73
C ASN A 102 -8.54 4.83 2.23
N VAL A 103 -7.94 3.71 1.86
CA VAL A 103 -7.78 3.29 0.46
C VAL A 103 -8.27 1.87 0.32
N THR A 104 -9.15 1.60 -0.65
CA THR A 104 -9.60 0.25 -1.01
C THR A 104 -9.08 -0.14 -2.38
N PHE A 105 -8.51 -1.34 -2.48
CA PHE A 105 -8.24 -2.04 -3.72
C PHE A 105 -9.41 -3.00 -3.98
N PRO A 106 -10.27 -2.74 -4.98
CA PRO A 106 -11.48 -3.54 -5.20
C PRO A 106 -11.18 -5.00 -5.54
N LEU A 107 -10.15 -5.21 -6.35
CA LEU A 107 -9.66 -6.53 -6.71
C LEU A 107 -8.17 -6.42 -6.97
N THR A 108 -7.40 -7.18 -6.20
CA THR A 108 -5.97 -7.39 -6.44
C THR A 108 -5.78 -8.86 -6.72
N TRP A 109 -5.07 -9.19 -7.79
CA TRP A 109 -4.77 -10.58 -8.14
C TRP A 109 -3.27 -10.75 -8.36
N PHE A 110 -2.73 -11.86 -7.91
CA PHE A 110 -1.36 -12.24 -8.20
C PHE A 110 -1.26 -13.69 -8.65
N GLN A 111 -0.21 -13.95 -9.42
CA GLN A 111 0.25 -15.29 -9.78
C GLN A 111 1.76 -15.37 -9.60
N THR A 112 2.25 -16.57 -9.31
CA THR A 112 3.68 -16.85 -9.21
C THR A 112 3.92 -18.34 -9.38
N LEU A 113 5.11 -18.71 -9.82
CA LEU A 113 5.64 -20.04 -9.56
C LEU A 113 6.15 -20.07 -8.13
N TYR A 114 5.82 -21.11 -7.37
CA TYR A 114 6.23 -21.24 -5.98
C TYR A 114 6.89 -22.59 -5.70
N SER A 115 7.78 -22.59 -4.71
CA SER A 115 8.14 -23.79 -3.97
C SER A 115 8.07 -23.46 -2.49
N ALA A 116 7.45 -24.32 -1.69
CA ALA A 116 7.35 -24.11 -0.25
C ALA A 116 7.50 -25.43 0.49
N LYS A 117 8.25 -25.40 1.58
CA LYS A 117 8.38 -26.51 2.52
C LYS A 117 8.36 -26.01 3.94
N GLY A 118 7.58 -26.64 4.79
CA GLY A 118 7.49 -26.24 6.18
C GLY A 118 6.28 -26.79 6.91
N SER A 119 5.81 -26.07 7.92
CA SER A 119 4.66 -26.48 8.72
C SER A 119 3.74 -25.32 9.09
N LEU A 120 2.44 -25.61 9.07
CA LEU A 120 1.39 -24.77 9.62
C LEU A 120 1.02 -25.25 11.02
N ALA A 121 1.08 -24.34 12.00
CA ALA A 121 0.84 -24.57 13.43
C ALA A 121 1.62 -25.77 14.02
N TYR A 122 2.75 -26.14 13.42
CA TYR A 122 3.55 -27.33 13.73
C TYR A 122 2.80 -28.68 13.63
N ILE A 123 1.60 -28.70 13.05
CA ILE A 123 0.73 -29.88 12.95
C ILE A 123 0.66 -30.38 11.51
N VAL A 124 0.58 -29.46 10.56
CA VAL A 124 0.43 -29.78 9.14
C VAL A 124 1.72 -29.46 8.42
N ASN A 125 2.46 -30.49 8.02
CA ASN A 125 3.63 -30.30 7.16
C ASN A 125 3.17 -30.09 5.72
N LEU A 126 3.63 -29.01 5.10
CA LEU A 126 3.38 -28.70 3.69
C LEU A 126 4.70 -28.81 2.94
N ALA A 127 4.64 -29.41 1.76
CA ALA A 127 5.74 -29.49 0.82
C ALA A 127 5.10 -29.49 -0.57
N GLY A 128 5.15 -28.35 -1.24
CA GLY A 128 4.50 -28.18 -2.53
C GLY A 128 5.29 -27.27 -3.45
N ASP A 129 5.10 -27.48 -4.74
CA ASP A 129 5.66 -26.69 -5.82
C ASP A 129 4.72 -26.68 -7.03
N GLY A 130 4.60 -25.53 -7.66
CA GLY A 130 3.67 -25.35 -8.77
C GLY A 130 3.32 -23.88 -9.02
N ASN A 131 2.20 -23.66 -9.72
CA ASN A 131 1.63 -22.33 -9.82
C ASN A 131 0.84 -22.01 -8.55
N ALA A 132 1.01 -20.79 -8.06
CA ALA A 132 0.15 -20.19 -7.05
C ALA A 132 -0.60 -19.02 -7.67
N GLU A 133 -1.90 -18.97 -7.44
CA GLU A 133 -2.73 -17.83 -7.77
C GLU A 133 -3.49 -17.39 -6.53
N ALA A 134 -3.65 -16.08 -6.34
CA ALA A 134 -4.58 -15.58 -5.35
C ALA A 134 -5.21 -14.27 -5.78
N SER A 135 -6.41 -14.03 -5.27
CA SER A 135 -7.10 -12.77 -5.40
C SER A 135 -7.63 -12.31 -4.05
N ILE A 136 -7.52 -11.01 -3.82
CA ILE A 136 -8.09 -10.34 -2.66
C ILE A 136 -9.13 -9.35 -3.17
N THR A 137 -10.34 -9.42 -2.64
CA THR A 137 -11.44 -8.50 -2.96
C THR A 137 -11.67 -7.52 -1.82
N ASP A 138 -11.96 -6.27 -2.18
CA ASP A 138 -12.25 -5.17 -1.26
C ASP A 138 -11.18 -4.98 -0.17
N PHE A 139 -9.90 -5.09 -0.55
CA PHE A 139 -8.78 -4.94 0.38
C PHE A 139 -8.61 -3.47 0.76
N THR A 140 -8.91 -3.14 2.02
CA THR A 140 -8.91 -1.78 2.53
C THR A 140 -7.81 -1.56 3.54
N PHE A 141 -7.03 -0.50 3.34
CA PHE A 141 -6.07 0.00 4.30
C PHE A 141 -6.55 1.33 4.90
N SER A 142 -6.55 1.43 6.22
CA SER A 142 -6.70 2.70 6.93
C SER A 142 -5.37 3.10 7.56
N PHE A 143 -4.81 4.20 7.10
CA PHE A 143 -3.60 4.77 7.70
C PHE A 143 -3.98 5.96 8.58
N SER A 144 -3.36 6.08 9.74
CA SER A 144 -3.52 7.20 10.65
C SER A 144 -2.18 7.64 11.22
N TRP A 145 -1.85 8.94 11.14
CA TRP A 145 -0.54 9.44 11.58
C TRP A 145 -0.63 10.87 12.10
N ILE A 146 0.38 11.29 12.87
CA ILE A 146 0.53 12.68 13.29
C ILE A 146 1.64 13.32 12.45
N LEU A 147 1.31 14.42 11.75
CA LEU A 147 2.32 15.24 11.08
C LEU A 147 3.23 15.92 12.12
N LYS A 148 4.54 15.80 11.93
CA LYS A 148 5.55 16.51 12.73
C LYS A 148 5.60 17.96 12.27
N SER A 149 5.45 18.88 13.21
CA SER A 149 5.66 20.31 12.97
C SER A 149 7.16 20.64 13.09
N GLY A 150 7.77 21.06 11.98
CA GLY A 150 9.16 21.46 11.89
C GLY A 150 9.41 22.22 10.58
N ILE A 151 10.68 22.50 10.27
CA ILE A 151 11.04 23.07 8.96
C ILE A 151 10.77 22.03 7.86
N HIS A 152 11.20 20.80 8.08
CA HIS A 152 10.92 19.67 7.20
C HIS A 152 9.76 18.83 7.71
N LEU A 153 9.08 18.17 6.78
CA LEU A 153 7.99 17.27 7.07
C LEU A 153 8.48 16.00 7.78
N GLY A 154 7.54 15.36 8.45
CA GLY A 154 7.73 14.04 9.01
C GLY A 154 6.41 13.54 9.56
N ILE A 155 6.34 12.25 9.82
CA ILE A 155 5.23 11.61 10.50
C ILE A 155 5.72 10.91 11.77
N ARG A 156 4.80 10.71 12.72
CA ARG A 156 4.98 9.81 13.86
C ARG A 156 3.66 9.16 14.24
N GLY A 157 3.78 8.05 14.97
CA GLY A 157 2.61 7.35 15.50
C GLY A 157 1.73 6.88 14.35
N LEU A 158 2.36 6.40 13.28
CA LEU A 158 1.67 5.72 12.20
C LEU A 158 0.90 4.53 12.79
N GLN A 159 -0.32 4.37 12.34
CA GLN A 159 -1.15 3.20 12.53
C GLN A 159 -1.62 2.76 11.15
N ILE A 160 -1.65 1.45 10.96
CA ILE A 160 -2.14 0.81 9.75
C ILE A 160 -3.18 -0.19 10.23
N GLU A 161 -4.39 -0.10 9.72
CA GLU A 161 -5.44 -1.09 9.91
C GLU A 161 -5.76 -1.70 8.55
N MET A 162 -5.94 -3.02 8.51
CA MET A 162 -6.22 -3.76 7.30
C MET A 162 -7.60 -4.41 7.41
N TYR A 163 -8.35 -4.39 6.32
CA TYR A 163 -9.61 -5.11 6.21
C TYR A 163 -9.67 -5.81 4.86
N LEU A 164 -9.89 -7.11 4.87
CA LEU A 164 -10.01 -7.92 3.65
C LEU A 164 -11.47 -8.36 3.52
N GLY A 165 -12.12 -8.03 2.40
CA GLY A 165 -13.49 -8.47 2.15
C GLY A 165 -13.57 -9.94 1.77
N GLY A 166 -12.64 -10.40 0.93
CA GLY A 166 -12.54 -11.80 0.53
C GLY A 166 -11.13 -12.16 0.09
N LEU A 167 -10.79 -13.42 0.27
CA LEU A 167 -9.52 -14.01 -0.14
C LEU A 167 -9.83 -15.31 -0.89
N ASN A 168 -9.29 -15.44 -2.09
CA ASN A 168 -9.27 -16.69 -2.82
C ASN A 168 -7.83 -17.06 -3.13
N VAL A 169 -7.41 -18.28 -2.81
CA VAL A 169 -6.05 -18.78 -2.97
C VAL A 169 -6.09 -20.19 -3.55
N ASP A 170 -5.25 -20.43 -4.54
CA ASP A 170 -5.02 -21.71 -5.18
C ASP A 170 -3.50 -21.99 -5.25
N PHE A 171 -3.06 -23.04 -4.58
CA PHE A 171 -1.68 -23.52 -4.55
C PHE A 171 -1.62 -24.90 -5.20
N GLN A 172 -1.20 -24.98 -6.46
CA GLN A 172 -1.09 -26.25 -7.14
C GLN A 172 -0.07 -27.17 -6.45
N ASN A 173 -0.47 -28.43 -6.23
CA ASN A 173 0.36 -29.46 -5.60
C ASN A 173 0.85 -29.08 -4.19
N LEU A 174 0.05 -28.35 -3.40
CA LEU A 174 0.40 -28.06 -2.01
C LEU A 174 0.61 -29.32 -1.17
N LEU A 175 -0.13 -30.39 -1.48
CA LEU A 175 -0.02 -31.71 -0.86
C LEU A 175 -0.17 -32.84 -1.89
N GLU A 176 0.58 -33.93 -1.69
CA GLU A 176 0.60 -35.09 -2.60
C GLU A 176 -0.75 -35.82 -2.69
N GLU A 177 -1.47 -35.96 -1.58
CA GLU A 177 -2.77 -36.64 -1.56
C GLU A 177 -3.89 -35.65 -1.92
N GLU A 178 -4.48 -35.83 -3.11
CA GLU A 178 -5.50 -34.95 -3.72
C GLU A 178 -6.64 -34.59 -2.76
N ARG A 179 -7.16 -35.57 -2.02
CA ARG A 179 -8.25 -35.32 -1.05
C ARG A 179 -7.85 -34.41 0.10
N ILE A 180 -6.60 -34.52 0.56
CA ILE A 180 -6.08 -33.64 1.63
C ILE A 180 -5.77 -32.27 1.04
N ASN A 181 -5.23 -32.22 -0.19
CA ASN A 181 -5.01 -30.99 -0.93
C ASN A 181 -6.31 -30.18 -1.06
N GLU A 182 -7.39 -30.77 -1.56
CA GLU A 182 -8.70 -30.12 -1.70
C GLU A 182 -9.25 -29.63 -0.35
N PHE A 183 -9.13 -30.45 0.69
CA PHE A 183 -9.59 -30.07 2.03
C PHE A 183 -8.82 -28.86 2.58
N ILE A 184 -7.49 -28.84 2.44
CA ILE A 184 -6.66 -27.73 2.91
C ILE A 184 -6.92 -26.46 2.09
N HIS A 185 -7.13 -26.56 0.78
CA HIS A 185 -7.52 -25.42 -0.05
C HIS A 185 -8.87 -24.84 0.39
N ALA A 186 -9.88 -25.68 0.61
CA ALA A 186 -11.17 -25.23 1.10
C ALA A 186 -11.03 -24.55 2.48
N LEU A 187 -10.21 -25.12 3.37
CA LEU A 187 -9.95 -24.56 4.69
C LEU A 187 -9.24 -23.20 4.63
N ILE A 188 -8.22 -23.05 3.79
CA ILE A 188 -7.50 -21.78 3.59
C ILE A 188 -8.43 -20.72 3.02
N ASN A 189 -9.30 -21.07 2.07
CA ASN A 189 -10.23 -20.10 1.49
C ASN A 189 -11.35 -19.68 2.48
N GLU A 190 -11.78 -20.60 3.34
CA GLU A 190 -12.79 -20.31 4.38
C GLU A 190 -12.21 -19.48 5.53
N LEU A 191 -10.98 -19.80 5.99
CA LEU A 191 -10.36 -19.20 7.17
C LEU A 191 -9.31 -18.13 6.85
N GLY A 192 -8.93 -17.97 5.59
CA GLY A 192 -7.71 -17.23 5.23
C GLY A 192 -7.75 -15.76 5.59
N VAL A 193 -8.94 -15.14 5.62
CA VAL A 193 -9.10 -13.76 6.14
C VAL A 193 -8.76 -13.69 7.63
N GLU A 194 -9.26 -14.64 8.44
CA GLU A 194 -8.96 -14.73 9.88
C GLU A 194 -7.47 -15.03 10.12
N LEU A 195 -6.90 -15.95 9.34
CA LEU A 195 -5.47 -16.28 9.42
C LEU A 195 -4.57 -15.08 9.10
N LEU A 196 -4.93 -14.26 8.10
CA LEU A 196 -4.17 -13.06 7.77
C LEU A 196 -4.32 -11.98 8.85
N ASP A 197 -5.48 -11.87 9.50
CA ASP A 197 -5.69 -10.95 10.63
C ASP A 197 -4.84 -11.33 11.85
N ASP A 198 -4.72 -12.64 12.13
CA ASP A 198 -3.84 -13.15 13.18
C ASP A 198 -2.37 -12.84 12.90
N ILE A 199 -1.91 -13.08 11.65
CA ILE A 199 -0.53 -12.73 11.23
C ILE A 199 -0.31 -11.22 11.35
N TRP A 200 -1.25 -10.41 10.87
CA TRP A 200 -1.17 -8.96 10.97
C TRP A 200 -1.05 -8.50 12.42
N THR A 201 -1.87 -9.03 13.30
CA THR A 201 -1.87 -8.68 14.73
C THR A 201 -0.48 -8.85 15.35
N TYR A 202 0.27 -9.87 14.93
CA TYR A 202 1.61 -10.15 15.43
C TYR A 202 2.71 -9.32 14.75
N GLU A 203 2.65 -9.15 13.42
CA GLU A 203 3.72 -8.52 12.63
C GLU A 203 3.56 -6.99 12.44
N GLN A 204 2.39 -6.43 12.75
CA GLN A 204 2.06 -5.03 12.45
C GLN A 204 3.08 -4.03 12.96
N ASP A 205 3.64 -4.20 14.16
CA ASP A 205 4.59 -3.24 14.74
C ASP A 205 5.86 -3.11 13.90
N VAL A 206 6.33 -4.24 13.34
CA VAL A 206 7.50 -4.28 12.45
C VAL A 206 7.19 -3.56 11.14
N VAL A 207 6.04 -3.87 10.54
CA VAL A 207 5.60 -3.25 9.28
C VAL A 207 5.41 -1.74 9.46
N VAL A 208 4.69 -1.31 10.51
CA VAL A 208 4.43 0.09 10.84
C VAL A 208 5.73 0.86 11.03
N ALA A 209 6.69 0.32 11.79
CA ALA A 209 7.97 0.97 12.02
C ALA A 209 8.78 1.12 10.72
N TRP A 210 8.78 0.09 9.87
CA TRP A 210 9.45 0.12 8.56
C TRP A 210 8.82 1.17 7.63
N VAL A 211 7.49 1.18 7.50
CA VAL A 211 6.76 2.16 6.67
C VAL A 211 6.97 3.58 7.18
N GLU A 212 6.85 3.81 8.49
CA GLU A 212 7.07 5.14 9.09
C GLU A 212 8.50 5.64 8.80
N THR A 213 9.49 4.76 8.89
CA THR A 213 10.89 5.08 8.56
C THR A 213 11.04 5.44 7.09
N ARG A 214 10.46 4.66 6.18
CA ARG A 214 10.58 4.90 4.74
C ARG A 214 9.91 6.20 4.32
N ILE A 215 8.71 6.49 4.85
CA ILE A 215 8.01 7.76 4.63
C ILE A 215 8.88 8.92 5.12
N ASN A 216 9.38 8.87 6.35
CA ASN A 216 10.21 9.93 6.92
C ASN A 216 11.53 10.14 6.14
N ASN A 217 12.15 9.08 5.63
CA ASN A 217 13.35 9.20 4.80
C ASN A 217 13.06 9.91 3.47
N PHE A 218 11.85 9.74 2.91
CA PHE A 218 11.44 10.39 1.68
C PHE A 218 11.02 11.85 1.91
N ILE A 219 10.09 12.10 2.85
CA ILE A 219 9.51 13.44 3.06
C ILE A 219 10.36 14.35 3.95
N GLY A 220 11.30 13.78 4.71
CA GLY A 220 12.11 14.49 5.71
C GLY A 220 13.06 15.55 5.16
N GLN A 221 13.23 15.61 3.85
CA GLN A 221 14.01 16.63 3.15
C GLN A 221 13.15 17.79 2.61
N TYR A 222 11.82 17.66 2.62
CA TYR A 222 10.89 18.61 1.99
C TYR A 222 10.11 19.41 3.03
N THR A 223 9.82 20.67 2.73
CA THR A 223 8.79 21.45 3.44
C THR A 223 7.40 21.10 2.89
N LEU A 224 6.33 21.50 3.60
CA LEU A 224 4.96 21.37 3.08
C LEU A 224 4.78 22.06 1.72
N ALA A 225 5.39 23.24 1.56
CA ALA A 225 5.33 23.98 0.30
C ALA A 225 6.08 23.27 -0.83
N ASP A 226 7.17 22.57 -0.53
CA ASP A 226 7.91 21.79 -1.53
C ASP A 226 7.08 20.61 -2.01
N ILE A 227 6.45 19.85 -1.10
CA ILE A 227 5.56 18.75 -1.47
C ILE A 227 4.41 19.25 -2.34
N ILE A 228 3.75 20.36 -1.97
CA ILE A 228 2.69 20.96 -2.77
C ILE A 228 3.16 21.27 -4.19
N LYS A 229 4.35 21.87 -4.34
CA LYS A 229 4.91 22.16 -5.67
C LYS A 229 5.22 20.90 -6.46
N ILE A 230 5.74 19.86 -5.80
CA ILE A 230 6.06 18.57 -6.42
C ILE A 230 4.79 17.90 -6.96
N ILE A 231 3.72 17.83 -6.14
CA ILE A 231 2.49 17.11 -6.49
C ILE A 231 1.57 17.92 -7.41
N ALA A 232 1.53 19.26 -7.27
CA ALA A 232 0.72 20.13 -8.12
C ALA A 232 1.38 20.44 -9.48
N GLY A 233 2.52 19.82 -9.80
CA GLY A 233 3.23 20.01 -11.07
C GLY A 233 3.74 21.45 -11.28
N GLY A 234 4.28 22.06 -10.23
CA GLY A 234 4.54 23.50 -10.14
C GLY A 234 5.29 24.12 -11.32
N GLY A 235 4.52 24.73 -12.23
CA GLY A 235 4.95 25.89 -13.01
C GLY A 235 5.13 27.09 -12.09
N GLY A 236 6.35 27.31 -11.63
CA GLY A 236 6.76 28.53 -10.92
C GLY A 236 8.10 28.99 -11.46
N GLU A 237 8.16 30.22 -11.96
CA GLU A 237 9.35 30.85 -12.52
C GLU A 237 10.57 30.68 -11.60
N GLY A 238 11.60 29.97 -12.07
CA GLY A 238 12.97 30.10 -11.54
C GLY A 238 13.66 28.85 -10.96
N GLY A 239 13.11 27.64 -11.07
CA GLY A 239 13.78 26.42 -10.62
C GLY A 239 13.57 25.21 -11.52
N GLU A 240 14.65 24.54 -11.93
CA GLU A 240 14.70 23.39 -12.84
C GLU A 240 14.16 22.07 -12.23
N SER A 241 13.05 22.09 -11.48
CA SER A 241 12.41 20.85 -11.05
C SER A 241 11.41 20.38 -12.10
N LYS A 242 11.76 19.32 -12.83
CA LYS A 242 10.83 18.66 -13.76
C LYS A 242 9.61 18.12 -13.00
N PRO A 243 8.39 18.16 -13.58
CA PRO A 243 7.21 17.52 -12.99
C PRO A 243 7.47 16.06 -12.65
N ILE A 244 6.85 15.56 -11.58
CA ILE A 244 7.10 14.20 -11.08
C ILE A 244 6.78 13.10 -12.11
N PHE A 245 5.81 13.36 -12.98
CA PHE A 245 5.43 12.48 -14.10
C PHE A 245 5.97 12.94 -15.47
N ASP A 246 7.01 13.79 -15.50
CA ASP A 246 7.64 14.21 -16.77
C ASP A 246 8.09 12.97 -17.57
N GLY A 247 7.59 12.85 -18.80
CA GLY A 247 7.87 11.71 -19.68
C GLY A 247 7.12 10.42 -19.37
N VAL A 248 6.09 10.44 -18.51
CA VAL A 248 5.26 9.27 -18.18
C VAL A 248 3.83 9.50 -18.66
N GLU A 249 3.34 8.64 -19.56
CA GLU A 249 2.06 8.80 -20.24
C GLU A 249 0.86 8.38 -19.35
N PRO A 250 -0.23 9.18 -19.29
CA PRO A 250 -1.43 8.89 -18.50
C PRO A 250 -2.43 7.95 -19.21
N ASP A 251 -1.96 6.84 -19.75
CA ASP A 251 -2.73 5.96 -20.64
C ASP A 251 -3.12 4.61 -20.01
N CYS A 252 -2.69 4.30 -18.78
CA CYS A 252 -2.90 2.99 -18.16
C CYS A 252 -4.37 2.62 -17.90
N LYS A 253 -5.28 3.60 -17.92
CA LYS A 253 -6.73 3.40 -17.75
C LYS A 253 -7.56 3.96 -18.90
N LEU A 254 -6.91 4.39 -19.99
CA LEU A 254 -7.63 4.74 -21.20
C LEU A 254 -8.00 3.43 -21.90
N SER A 255 -9.28 3.16 -22.07
CA SER A 255 -9.71 2.07 -22.93
C SER A 255 -9.22 2.36 -24.35
N GLU A 256 -8.59 1.38 -25.00
CA GLU A 256 -8.51 1.38 -26.46
C GLU A 256 -9.95 1.27 -26.98
N ASP A 257 -10.53 2.41 -27.39
CA ASP A 257 -11.78 2.47 -28.16
C ASP A 257 -11.61 1.83 -29.55
#